data_AF-A0A2V9Q068-F1
#
_entry.id   AF-A0A2V9Q068-F1
#
_cell.length_a   1.000
_cell.length_b   1.000
_cell.length_c   1.000
_cell.angle_alpha   90.00
_cell.angle_beta   90.00
_cell.angle_gamma   90.00
#
_symmetry.space_group_name_H-M   'P 1'
#
loop_
_entity.id
_entity.type
_entity.pdbx_description
1 polymer ?
#
loop_
_entity_poly.entity_id
_entity_poly.type
_entity_poly.pdbx_seq_one_letter_code
_entity_poly.pdbx_strand_id
1 'polypeptide(L)' 'MEYDEPPRGRVMYNTKTRRFTLLADKCILKDNRVISKIMSQLHLPRNTEMDTDSHYRCSTCLRPRSD' A
#
# COMPACT_ATOMS: atom_id res chain seq x y z
N MET A 1 -2.82 -17.16 -11.58
CA MET A 1 -3.84 -16.70 -10.63
C MET A 1 -4.33 -15.38 -11.14
N GLU A 2 -5.43 -15.42 -11.87
CA GLU A 2 -6.11 -14.26 -12.42
C GLU A 2 -6.88 -13.67 -11.23
N TYR A 3 -6.35 -12.59 -10.65
CA TYR A 3 -7.06 -11.85 -9.63
C TYR A 3 -8.00 -10.90 -10.37
N ASP A 4 -9.28 -11.27 -10.47
CA ASP A 4 -10.30 -10.48 -11.19
C ASP A 4 -10.42 -9.04 -10.68
N GLU A 5 -9.94 -8.77 -9.45
CA GLU A 5 -9.65 -7.42 -8.98
C GLU A 5 -8.22 -7.35 -8.39
N PRO A 6 -7.33 -6.48 -8.92
CA PRO A 6 -6.00 -6.33 -8.34
C PRO A 6 -6.11 -5.75 -6.92
N PRO A 7 -5.57 -6.42 -5.89
CA PRO A 7 -5.58 -5.89 -4.54
C PRO A 7 -4.80 -4.56 -4.53
N ARG A 8 -5.37 -3.52 -3.91
CA ARG A 8 -4.76 -2.17 -3.93
C ARG A 8 -3.56 -2.02 -2.98
N GLY A 9 -3.14 -3.11 -2.34
CA GLY A 9 -1.97 -3.17 -1.47
C GLY A 9 -1.82 -4.49 -0.70
N ARG A 10 -0.69 -4.63 0.01
CA ARG A 10 -0.40 -5.71 0.97
C ARG A 10 0.39 -5.16 2.16
N VAL A 11 0.29 -5.83 3.30
CA VAL A 11 1.20 -5.63 4.44
C VAL A 11 2.13 -6.83 4.53
N MET A 12 3.43 -6.57 4.64
CA MET A 12 4.48 -7.58 4.80
C MET A 12 5.18 -7.38 6.14
N TYR A 13 5.65 -8.48 6.74
CA TYR A 13 6.54 -8.41 7.90
C TYR A 13 7.94 -8.90 7.51
N ASN A 14 8.93 -8.04 7.62
CA ASN A 14 10.33 -8.39 7.42
C ASN A 14 10.89 -8.99 8.71
N THR A 15 11.19 -10.28 8.70
CA THR A 15 11.69 -11.00 9.89
C THR A 15 13.12 -10.60 10.28
N LYS A 16 13.95 -10.13 9.33
CA LYS A 16 15.32 -9.68 9.59
C LYS A 16 15.35 -8.32 10.29
N THR A 17 14.56 -7.36 9.81
CA THR A 17 14.49 -6.01 10.40
C THR A 17 13.43 -5.89 11.49
N ARG A 18 12.54 -6.89 11.62
CA ARG A 18 11.38 -6.91 12.52
C ARG A 18 10.43 -5.74 12.32
N ARG A 19 10.22 -5.35 11.06
CA ARG A 19 9.36 -4.21 10.69
C ARG A 19 8.28 -4.63 9.70
N PHE A 20 7.13 -3.97 9.82
CA PHE A 20 6.07 -4.06 8.83
C PHE A 20 6.32 -3.08 7.69
N THR A 21 5.94 -3.46 6.48
CA THR A 21 5.91 -2.61 5.30
C THR A 21 4.52 -2.69 4.68
N LEU A 22 3.83 -1.55 4.59
CA LEU A 22 2.59 -1.39 3.83
C LEU A 22 2.95 -1.00 2.40
N LEU A 23 2.63 -1.89 1.46
CA LEU A 23 2.75 -1.64 0.03
C LEU A 23 1.38 -1.31 -0.55
N ALA A 24 1.20 -0.14 -1.15
CA ALA A 24 -0.08 0.27 -1.72
C ALA A 24 0.07 1.29 -2.86
N ASP A 25 -1.04 1.57 -3.55
CA ASP A 25 -1.12 2.64 -4.53
C ASP A 25 -0.74 4.02 -3.95
N LYS A 26 -0.14 4.89 -4.78
CA LYS A 26 0.21 6.26 -4.38
C LYS A 26 -0.98 7.08 -3.91
N CYS A 27 -2.18 6.89 -4.45
CA CYS A 27 -3.35 7.62 -3.98
C CYS A 27 -3.78 7.16 -2.58
N ILE A 28 -3.59 5.87 -2.24
CA ILE A 28 -3.88 5.36 -0.89
C ILE A 28 -2.86 5.92 0.11
N LEU A 29 -1.56 5.86 -0.24
CA LEU A 29 -0.49 6.35 0.64
C LEU A 29 -0.58 7.86 0.93
N LYS A 30 -1.21 8.63 0.03
CA LYS A 30 -1.46 10.07 0.21
C LYS A 30 -2.69 10.37 1.07
N ASP A 31 -3.61 9.43 1.25
CA ASP A 31 -4.80 9.62 2.06
C ASP A 31 -4.54 9.21 3.52
N ASN A 32 -4.18 10.19 4.34
CA ASN A 32 -3.90 9.99 5.76
C ASN A 32 -5.09 9.39 6.54
N ARG A 33 -6.33 9.60 6.10
CA ARG A 33 -7.50 9.02 6.77
C ARG A 33 -7.57 7.52 6.51
N VAL A 34 -7.33 7.12 5.26
CA VAL A 34 -7.26 5.70 4.89
C VAL A 34 -6.08 5.01 5.58
N ILE A 35 -4.90 5.63 5.58
CA ILE A 35 -3.72 5.06 6.26
C ILE A 35 -3.97 4.90 7.75
N SER A 36 -4.55 5.90 8.41
CA SER A 36 -4.87 5.79 9.85
C SER A 36 -5.83 4.64 10.13
N LYS A 37 -6.83 4.43 9.26
CA LYS A 37 -7.77 3.32 9.37
C LYS A 37 -7.08 1.96 9.17
N ILE A 38 -6.22 1.82 8.16
CA ILE A 38 -5.44 0.59 7.92
C ILE A 38 -4.55 0.27 9.12
N MET A 39 -3.76 1.24 9.58
CA MET A 39 -2.84 1.07 10.71
C MET A 39 -3.60 0.65 11.98
N SER A 40 -4.75 1.28 12.25
CA SER A 40 -5.60 0.94 13.40
C SER A 40 -6.22 -0.44 13.28
N GLN A 41 -6.84 -0.78 12.14
CA GLN A 41 -7.56 -2.04 11.97
C GLN A 41 -6.63 -3.26 11.94
N LEU A 42 -5.43 -3.10 11.39
CA LEU A 42 -4.42 -4.16 11.32
C LEU A 42 -3.44 -4.14 12.49
N HIS A 43 -3.66 -3.26 13.48
CA HIS A 43 -2.81 -3.10 14.68
C HIS A 43 -1.33 -2.90 14.34
N LEU A 44 -1.05 -2.11 13.29
CA LEU A 44 0.31 -1.89 12.82
C LEU A 44 1.02 -0.86 13.71
N PRO A 45 2.29 -1.09 14.07
CA PRO A 45 3.04 -0.16 14.88
C PRO A 45 3.39 1.11 14.10
N ARG A 46 3.65 2.21 14.82
CA ARG A 46 3.97 3.53 14.20
C ARG A 46 5.24 3.51 13.34
N ASN A 47 6.13 2.56 13.54
CA ASN A 47 7.36 2.40 12.75
C ASN A 47 7.16 1.56 11.47
N THR A 48 5.91 1.27 11.09
CA THR A 48 5.58 0.63 9.81
C THR A 48 6.05 1.49 8.65
N GLU A 49 6.80 0.88 7.73
CA GLU A 49 7.25 1.51 6.51
C GLU A 49 6.13 1.56 5.48
N MET A 50 6.13 2.56 4.62
CA MET A 50 5.18 2.68 3.52
C MET A 50 5.97 2.78 2.22
N ASP A 51 5.59 1.97 1.24
CA ASP A 51 6.21 1.99 -0.08
C ASP A 51 5.19 1.61 -1.16
N THR A 52 5.56 1.79 -2.43
CA THR A 52 4.72 1.50 -3.59
C THR A 52 5.13 0.21 -4.26
N ASP A 53 4.22 -0.38 -5.03
CA ASP A 53 4.49 -1.54 -5.88
C ASP A 53 3.81 -1.32 -7.23
N SER A 54 4.50 -1.67 -8.33
CA SER A 54 3.97 -1.52 -9.69
C SER A 54 2.70 -2.34 -9.93
N HIS A 55 2.50 -3.42 -9.17
CA HIS A 55 1.32 -4.26 -9.21
C HIS A 55 0.09 -3.65 -8.53
N TYR A 56 0.25 -2.61 -7.69
CA TYR A 56 -0.84 -2.04 -6.87
C TYR A 56 -1.30 -0.65 -7.33
N ARG A 57 -1.22 -0.36 -8.63
CA ARG A 57 -1.56 0.97 -9.14
C ARG A 57 -3.05 1.10 -9.44
N CYS A 58 -3.67 2.18 -9.00
CA CYS A 58 -5.05 2.48 -9.39
C CYS A 58 -5.14 2.91 -10.86
N SER A 59 -6.34 2.88 -11.45
CA SER A 59 -6.57 3.25 -12.86
C SER A 59 -6.06 4.65 -13.20
N THR A 60 -6.21 5.63 -12.29
CA THR A 60 -5.66 6.97 -12.46
C THR A 60 -4.14 6.96 -12.47
N CYS A 61 -3.51 6.23 -11.55
CA CYS A 61 -2.06 6.12 -11.48
C CYS A 61 -1.46 5.25 -12.59
N LEU A 62 -2.25 4.40 -13.25
CA LEU A 62 -1.83 3.60 -14.41
C LEU A 62 -1.81 4.41 -15.71
N ARG A 63 -2.57 5.51 -15.79
CA ARG A 63 -2.57 6.36 -16.99
C ARG A 63 -1.16 6.92 -17.23
N PRO A 64 -0.68 6.94 -18.49
CA PRO A 64 0.52 7.69 -18.84
C PRO A 64 0.32 9.15 -18.44
N ARG A 65 1.38 9.80 -17.98
CA ARG A 65 1.34 11.25 -17.82
C ARG A 65 1.23 11.86 -19.21
N SER A 66 0.16 12.61 -19.46
CA SER A 66 0.12 13.53 -20.59
C SER A 66 1.07 14.68 -20.24
N ASP A 67 2.11 14.87 -21.04
CA ASP A 67 2.97 16.07 -20.99
C ASP A 67 2.19 17.31 -21.46
#